data_AF-A0A2D6JPQ9-F1
#
_entry.id   AF-A0A2D6JPQ9-F1
#
_cell.length_a   1.000
_cell.length_b   1.000
_cell.length_c   1.000
_cell.angle_alpha   90.00
_cell.angle_beta   90.00
_cell.angle_gamma   90.00
#
_symmetry.space_group_name_H-M   'P 1'
#
loop_
_entity.id
_entity.type
_entity.pdbx_description
1 polymer ?
#
loop_
_entity_poly.entity_id
_entity_poly.type
_entity_poly.pdbx_seq_one_letter_code
_entity_poly.pdbx_strand_id
1 'polypeptide(L)'
;MATQELETPSQKEPHIEPDQKQTTRLYDTVIVGAGAAGVGMAIALMHAGVENYLIIERDSVGSSFAAWPNETRFITPSFPSNSIGMLDLNSVAIGVSP
;
A
#
# COMPACT_ATOMS: atom_id res chain seq x y z
N MET A 1 -25.20 -4.83 73.63
CA MET A 1 -25.91 -4.32 72.45
C MET A 1 -24.91 -4.36 71.31
N ALA A 2 -25.13 -5.23 70.32
CA ALA A 2 -24.17 -5.56 69.28
C ALA A 2 -24.04 -4.41 68.27
N THR A 3 -22.82 -4.04 67.91
CA THR A 3 -22.54 -3.24 66.71
C THR A 3 -21.79 -4.12 65.73
N GLN A 4 -22.45 -4.39 64.61
CA GLN A 4 -22.11 -5.32 63.54
C GLN A 4 -21.05 -4.66 62.64
N GLU A 5 -19.98 -5.40 62.33
CA GLU A 5 -18.97 -4.99 61.35
C GLU A 5 -19.62 -4.92 59.95
N LEU A 6 -19.56 -3.75 59.33
CA LEU A 6 -19.96 -3.55 57.94
C LEU A 6 -18.74 -3.87 57.06
N GLU A 7 -18.74 -5.04 56.45
CA GLU A 7 -17.80 -5.39 55.40
C GLU A 7 -17.99 -4.44 54.20
N THR A 8 -16.96 -3.65 53.89
CA THR A 8 -16.92 -2.80 52.71
C THR A 8 -16.83 -3.69 51.46
N PRO A 9 -17.68 -3.50 50.43
CA PRO A 9 -17.64 -4.35 49.24
C PRO A 9 -16.33 -4.14 48.49
N SER A 10 -15.61 -5.25 48.25
CA SER A 10 -14.46 -5.34 47.36
C SER A 10 -14.83 -4.77 45.98
N GLN A 11 -14.44 -3.51 45.74
CA GLN A 11 -14.51 -2.92 44.41
C GLN A 11 -13.57 -3.71 43.51
N LYS A 12 -14.15 -4.49 42.60
CA LYS A 12 -13.43 -5.19 41.54
C LYS A 12 -12.90 -4.10 40.61
N GLU A 13 -11.59 -3.81 40.70
CA GLU A 13 -10.92 -2.91 39.77
C GLU A 13 -11.26 -3.34 38.33
N PRO A 14 -11.65 -2.42 37.44
CA PRO A 14 -11.80 -2.77 36.04
C PRO A 14 -10.46 -3.27 35.54
N HIS A 15 -10.44 -4.53 35.09
CA HIS A 15 -9.31 -5.10 34.39
C HIS A 15 -9.19 -4.36 33.05
N ILE A 16 -8.37 -3.31 33.03
CA ILE A 16 -8.00 -2.61 31.80
C ILE A 16 -7.01 -3.53 31.11
N GLU A 17 -7.48 -4.36 30.17
CA GLU A 17 -6.55 -4.99 29.22
C GLU A 17 -5.78 -3.87 28.52
N PRO A 18 -4.43 -3.91 28.50
CA PRO A 18 -3.67 -2.89 27.82
C PRO A 18 -4.05 -2.90 26.34
N ASP A 19 -4.60 -1.76 25.93
CA ASP A 19 -4.98 -1.39 24.57
C ASP A 19 -3.95 -1.90 23.56
N GLN A 20 -4.46 -2.56 22.51
CA GLN A 20 -3.67 -3.20 21.46
C GLN A 20 -2.60 -2.22 20.98
N LYS A 21 -1.31 -2.55 21.17
CA LYS A 21 -0.19 -1.70 20.72
C LYS A 21 -0.36 -1.40 19.24
N GLN A 22 -0.86 -0.21 18.91
CA GLN A 22 -0.92 0.25 17.55
C GLN A 22 0.51 0.44 17.06
N THR A 23 1.03 -0.53 16.32
CA THR A 23 2.37 -0.46 15.75
C THR A 23 2.34 0.54 14.61
N THR A 24 2.60 1.81 14.91
CA THR A 24 2.83 2.83 13.89
C THR A 24 4.06 2.42 13.08
N ARG A 25 3.86 2.01 11.83
CA ARG A 25 4.96 1.80 10.87
C ARG A 25 5.28 3.13 10.21
N LEU A 26 6.55 3.53 10.30
CA LEU A 26 7.07 4.72 9.63
C LEU A 26 7.61 4.33 8.26
N TYR A 27 7.13 5.00 7.23
CA TYR A 27 7.57 4.85 5.85
C TYR A 27 8.27 6.13 5.40
N ASP A 28 9.34 6.01 4.63
CA ASP A 28 10.03 7.16 4.05
C ASP A 28 9.23 7.77 2.91
N THR A 29 8.40 6.96 2.24
CA THR A 29 7.51 7.40 1.16
C THR A 29 6.21 6.60 1.15
N VAL A 30 5.09 7.29 0.91
CA VAL A 30 3.80 6.67 0.65
C VAL A 30 3.32 7.10 -0.74
N ILE A 31 3.09 6.12 -1.61
CA ILE A 31 2.54 6.30 -2.94
C ILE A 31 1.04 6.02 -2.86
N VAL A 32 0.21 7.01 -3.22
CA VAL A 32 -1.25 6.89 -3.22
C VAL A 32 -1.73 6.68 -4.65
N GLY A 33 -2.20 5.48 -4.94
CA GLY A 33 -2.65 4.98 -6.24
C GLY A 33 -1.68 3.94 -6.83
N ALA A 34 -2.18 2.77 -7.18
CA ALA A 34 -1.45 1.69 -7.86
C ALA A 34 -1.82 1.58 -9.35
N GLY A 35 -1.96 2.73 -10.02
CA GLY A 35 -1.99 2.82 -11.48
C GLY A 35 -0.58 2.76 -12.09
N ALA A 36 -0.47 2.97 -13.41
CA ALA A 36 0.81 2.94 -14.11
C ALA A 36 1.86 3.89 -13.51
N ALA A 37 1.44 5.11 -13.13
CA ALA A 37 2.32 6.09 -12.50
C ALA A 37 2.80 5.64 -11.11
N GLY A 38 1.92 5.10 -10.27
CA GLY A 38 2.27 4.67 -8.92
C GLY A 38 3.20 3.46 -8.91
N VAL A 39 2.95 2.48 -9.78
CA VAL A 39 3.83 1.32 -9.98
C VAL A 39 5.19 1.77 -10.54
N GLY A 40 5.20 2.65 -11.55
CA GLY A 40 6.44 3.21 -12.10
C GLY A 40 7.26 3.96 -11.05
N MET A 41 6.61 4.70 -10.14
CA MET A 41 7.29 5.38 -9.05
C MET A 41 7.90 4.40 -8.06
N ALA A 42 7.20 3.32 -7.69
CA ALA A 42 7.78 2.30 -6.82
C ALA A 42 9.03 1.63 -7.43
N ILE A 43 9.02 1.38 -8.73
CA ILE A 43 10.19 0.85 -9.46
C ILE A 43 11.33 1.88 -9.46
N ALA A 44 11.03 3.15 -9.70
CA ALA A 44 12.05 4.20 -9.66
C ALA A 44 12.64 4.39 -8.25
N LEU A 45 11.83 4.28 -7.19
CA LEU A 45 12.32 4.28 -5.79
C LEU A 45 13.26 3.09 -5.54
N MET A 46 12.88 1.90 -6.01
CA MET A 46 13.73 0.70 -5.91
C MET A 46 15.08 0.91 -6.62
N HIS A 47 15.09 1.46 -7.83
CA HIS A 47 16.34 1.78 -8.55
C HIS A 47 17.16 2.88 -7.87
N ALA A 48 16.52 3.79 -7.13
CA ALA A 48 17.18 4.82 -6.33
C ALA A 48 17.70 4.31 -4.97
N GLY A 49 17.46 3.05 -4.62
CA GLY A 49 17.86 2.45 -3.34
C GLY A 49 16.93 2.78 -2.17
N VAL A 50 15.72 3.26 -2.44
CA VAL A 50 14.69 3.49 -1.42
C VAL A 50 13.82 2.25 -1.32
N GLU A 51 13.92 1.52 -0.21
CA GLU A 51 13.19 0.25 0.00
C GLU A 51 12.01 0.39 0.96
N ASN A 52 12.03 1.37 1.87
CA ASN A 52 11.01 1.56 2.89
C ASN A 52 9.90 2.51 2.39
N TYR A 53 9.11 2.02 1.44
CA TYR A 53 7.94 2.72 0.93
C TYR A 53 6.69 1.84 0.97
N LEU A 54 5.52 2.48 0.91
CA LEU A 54 4.21 1.84 0.85
C LEU A 54 3.44 2.35 -0.36
N ILE A 55 2.82 1.45 -1.13
CA ILE A 55 1.82 1.80 -2.13
C ILE A 55 0.44 1.44 -1.57
N ILE A 56 -0.50 2.39 -1.65
CA ILE A 56 -1.91 2.15 -1.30
C ILE A 56 -2.80 2.38 -2.51
N GLU A 57 -3.79 1.52 -2.71
CA GLU A 57 -4.79 1.62 -3.77
C GLU A 57 -6.17 1.36 -3.17
N ARG A 58 -7.18 2.06 -3.68
CA ARG A 58 -8.57 1.90 -3.25
C ARG A 58 -9.14 0.55 -3.69
N ASP A 59 -8.93 0.20 -4.96
CA ASP A 59 -9.49 -0.99 -5.57
C ASP A 59 -8.40 -2.05 -5.79
N SER A 60 -7.90 -2.17 -7.03
CA SER A 60 -6.85 -3.09 -7.43
C SER A 60 -5.80 -2.40 -8.29
N VAL A 61 -4.62 -3.01 -8.42
CA VAL A 61 -3.55 -2.52 -9.29
C VAL A 61 -4.08 -2.36 -10.71
N GLY A 62 -3.93 -1.15 -11.27
CA GLY A 62 -4.42 -0.84 -12.61
C GLY A 62 -5.94 -0.78 -12.75
N SER A 63 -6.71 -0.54 -11.67
CA SER A 63 -8.19 -0.43 -11.69
C SER A 63 -8.72 0.44 -12.83
N SER A 64 -8.08 1.57 -13.16
CA SER A 64 -8.49 2.43 -14.28
C SER A 64 -8.42 1.73 -15.65
N PHE A 65 -7.47 0.83 -15.85
CA PHE A 65 -7.38 0.03 -17.09
C PHE A 65 -8.47 -1.05 -17.12
N ALA A 66 -8.78 -1.67 -15.98
CA ALA A 66 -9.87 -2.64 -15.87
C ALA A 66 -11.25 -2.01 -16.11
N ALA A 67 -11.39 -0.70 -15.85
CA ALA A 67 -12.61 0.07 -16.10
C ALA A 67 -12.75 0.56 -17.56
N TRP A 68 -11.76 0.34 -18.42
CA TRP A 68 -11.88 0.70 -19.83
C TRP A 68 -12.96 -0.13 -20.54
N PRO A 69 -13.64 0.44 -21.55
CA PRO A 69 -14.44 -0.35 -22.49
C PRO A 69 -13.61 -1.49 -23.10
N ASN A 70 -14.27 -2.62 -23.39
CA ASN A 70 -13.62 -3.82 -23.91
C ASN A 70 -12.86 -3.58 -25.23
N GLU A 71 -13.24 -2.55 -25.98
CA GLU A 71 -12.67 -2.17 -27.27
C GLU A 71 -11.46 -1.24 -27.12
N THR A 72 -11.27 -0.59 -25.97
CA THR A 72 -10.19 0.38 -25.79
C THR A 72 -8.82 -0.31 -25.86
N ARG A 73 -7.91 0.30 -26.63
CA ARG A 73 -6.51 -0.12 -26.78
C ARG A 73 -5.61 1.09 -26.63
N PHE A 74 -4.35 0.86 -26.29
CA PHE A 74 -3.33 1.91 -26.35
C PHE A 74 -3.18 2.43 -27.77
N ILE A 75 -3.04 3.75 -27.91
CA ILE A 75 -2.73 4.41 -29.19
C ILE A 75 -1.23 4.36 -29.51
N THR A 76 -0.40 4.20 -28.48
CA THR A 76 1.04 4.00 -28.55
C THR A 76 1.34 2.51 -28.73
N PRO A 77 2.16 2.12 -29.72
CA PRO A 77 2.52 0.72 -29.91
C PRO A 77 3.46 0.26 -28.80
N SER A 78 3.28 -0.98 -28.36
CA SER A 78 4.29 -1.73 -27.62
C SER A 78 5.24 -2.40 -28.61
N PHE A 79 6.54 -2.26 -28.38
CA PHE A 79 7.58 -2.79 -29.27
C PHE A 79 8.82 -3.18 -28.44
N PRO A 80 9.28 -4.45 -28.50
CA PRO A 80 10.36 -4.98 -27.66
C PRO A 80 11.74 -4.50 -28.12
N SER A 81 11.97 -3.19 -28.04
CA SER A 81 13.23 -2.52 -28.41
C SER A 81 14.23 -2.39 -27.26
N ASN A 82 13.97 -3.08 -26.14
CA ASN A 82 14.85 -3.07 -24.97
C ASN A 82 16.30 -3.52 -25.32
N SER A 83 16.46 -4.42 -26.30
CA SER A 83 17.76 -4.91 -26.78
C SER A 83 18.61 -3.85 -27.49
N ILE A 84 18.00 -2.78 -27.99
CA ILE A 84 18.67 -1.65 -28.65
C ILE A 84 18.66 -0.38 -27.79
N GLY A 85 18.38 -0.52 -26.48
CA GLY A 85 18.43 0.58 -25.52
C GLY A 85 17.22 1.51 -25.52
N MET A 86 16.11 1.11 -26.15
CA MET A 86 14.86 1.88 -26.15
C MET A 86 13.80 1.18 -25.31
N LEU A 87 13.13 1.95 -24.45
CA LEU A 87 12.04 1.45 -23.61
C LEU A 87 10.76 1.26 -24.45
N ASP A 88 10.01 0.20 -24.18
CA ASP A 88 8.64 0.07 -24.66
C ASP A 88 7.78 1.22 -24.11
N LEU A 89 7.06 1.93 -24.99
CA LEU A 89 6.29 3.13 -24.64
C LEU A 89 5.18 2.88 -23.61
N ASN A 90 4.65 1.66 -23.53
CA ASN A 90 3.61 1.29 -22.57
C ASN A 90 4.18 0.55 -21.34
N SER A 91 5.50 0.38 -21.24
CA SER A 91 6.12 -0.28 -20.09
C SER A 91 6.26 0.66 -18.90
N VAL A 92 6.05 0.10 -17.70
CA VAL A 92 6.26 0.78 -16.41
C VAL A 92 7.60 0.39 -15.77
N ALA A 93 8.34 -0.57 -16.36
CA ALA A 93 9.58 -1.12 -15.82
C ALA A 93 10.67 -1.22 -16.91
N ILE A 94 11.92 -0.93 -16.52
CA ILE A 94 13.05 -1.04 -17.44
C ILE A 94 13.26 -2.51 -17.84
N GLY A 95 13.44 -2.77 -19.13
CA GLY A 95 13.71 -4.11 -19.65
C GLY A 95 12.48 -5.01 -19.75
N VAL A 96 11.28 -4.49 -19.48
CA VAL A 96 10.02 -5.23 -19.61
C VAL A 96 9.28 -4.77 -20.87
N SER A 97 8.71 -5.73 -21.59
CA SER A 97 7.82 -5.56 -22.73
C SER A 97 6.77 -6.69 -22.68
N PRO A 98 5.52 -6.47 -23.15
CA PRO A 98 4.56 -7.55 -23.37
C PRO A 98 5.08 -8.62 -24.34
#